data_AF-A0A2D7YNR7-F1
#
_entry.id   AF-A0A2D7YNR7-F1
#
_cell.length_a   1.000
_cell.length_b   1.000
_cell.length_c   1.000
_cell.angle_alpha   90.00
_cell.angle_beta   90.00
_cell.angle_gamma   90.00
#
_symmetry.space_group_name_H-M   'P 1'
#
loop_
_entity.id
_entity.type
_entity.pdbx_description
1 polymer ?
#
loop_
_entity_poly.entity_id
_entity_poly.type
_entity_poly.pdbx_seq_one_letter_code
_entity_poly.pdbx_strand_id
1 'polypeptide(L)'
;MEIKTPIHKDELDQCIYNWEKAIEEWQTAQMEAAEAEGMFKAWESATKAAIMATKVSAVMAEAQVRANPDWGERFIETQKLSIAAETKKRILRLAEAKWESERSRQVSLRNLR
;
A
#
# COMPACT_ATOMS: atom_id res chain seq x y z
N MET A 1 -21.78 -8.55 17.91
CA MET A 1 -22.58 -7.33 17.65
C MET A 1 -23.06 -7.40 16.21
N GLU A 2 -24.35 -7.60 16.00
CA GLU A 2 -24.95 -7.58 14.66
C GLU A 2 -24.99 -6.14 14.14
N ILE A 3 -24.29 -5.89 13.04
CA ILE A 3 -24.32 -4.59 12.36
C ILE A 3 -25.62 -4.54 11.56
N LYS A 4 -26.65 -3.95 12.16
CA LYS A 4 -27.91 -3.62 11.44
C LYS A 4 -27.58 -2.65 10.31
N THR A 5 -27.66 -3.12 9.07
CA THR A 5 -27.54 -2.28 7.88
C THR A 5 -28.81 -1.43 7.73
N PRO A 6 -28.74 -0.09 7.63
CA PRO A 6 -29.93 0.70 7.39
C PRO A 6 -30.43 0.52 5.95
N ILE A 7 -31.76 0.51 5.88
CA ILE A 7 -32.63 0.41 4.71
C ILE A 7 -32.53 1.74 3.93
N HIS A 8 -32.18 1.65 2.64
CA HIS A 8 -31.85 2.74 1.69
C HIS A 8 -30.57 3.55 1.99
N LYS A 9 -29.45 3.13 1.38
CA LYS A 9 -28.28 3.99 1.20
C LYS A 9 -28.53 4.96 0.05
N ASP A 10 -28.46 6.26 0.30
CA ASP A 10 -28.30 7.24 -0.78
C ASP A 10 -27.04 6.87 -1.59
N GLU A 11 -27.00 7.21 -2.88
CA GLU A 11 -25.83 6.96 -3.74
C GLU A 11 -24.57 7.59 -3.14
N LEU A 12 -24.74 8.73 -2.44
CA LEU A 12 -23.68 9.39 -1.69
C LEU A 12 -23.18 8.56 -0.50
N ASP A 13 -24.08 7.96 0.29
CA ASP A 13 -23.70 7.10 1.43
C ASP A 13 -22.92 5.88 0.97
N GLN A 14 -23.29 5.33 -0.20
CA GLN A 14 -22.55 4.22 -0.79
C GLN A 14 -21.16 4.66 -1.29
N CYS A 15 -21.03 5.88 -1.81
CA CYS A 15 -19.74 6.44 -2.20
C CYS A 15 -18.82 6.67 -0.98
N ILE A 16 -19.37 7.21 0.12
CA ILE A 16 -18.63 7.39 1.39
C ILE A 16 -18.15 6.04 1.92
N TYR A 17 -19.05 5.06 2.01
CA TYR A 17 -18.70 3.71 2.48
C TYR A 17 -17.58 3.07 1.64
N ASN A 18 -17.65 3.20 0.31
CA ASN A 18 -16.62 2.68 -0.58
C ASN A 18 -15.28 3.40 -0.42
N TRP A 19 -15.32 4.71 -0.15
CA TRP A 19 -14.13 5.51 0.07
C TRP A 19 -13.45 5.14 1.40
N GLU A 20 -14.22 5.05 2.49
CA GLU A 20 -13.74 4.62 3.81
C GLU A 20 -13.08 3.24 3.73
N LYS A 21 -13.75 2.28 3.08
CA LYS A 21 -13.19 0.95 2.84
C LYS A 21 -11.88 0.99 2.05
N ALA A 22 -11.81 1.84 1.02
CA ALA A 22 -10.59 1.98 0.22
C ALA A 22 -9.42 2.61 1.02
N ILE A 23 -9.71 3.48 1.99
CA ILE A 23 -8.72 4.03 2.93
C ILE A 23 -8.13 2.90 3.77
N GLU A 24 -8.97 2.09 4.40
CA GLU A 24 -8.53 0.97 5.26
C GLU A 24 -7.71 -0.07 4.48
N GLU A 25 -8.17 -0.43 3.28
CA GLU A 25 -7.46 -1.36 2.40
C GLU A 25 -6.09 -0.83 1.96
N TRP A 26 -6.01 0.46 1.62
CA TRP A 26 -4.74 1.08 1.26
C TRP A 26 -3.80 1.18 2.46
N GLN A 27 -4.29 1.58 3.63
CA GLN A 27 -3.48 1.69 4.85
C GLN A 27 -2.86 0.34 5.20
N THR A 28 -3.66 -0.73 5.16
CA THR A 28 -3.19 -2.10 5.43
C THR A 28 -2.10 -2.51 4.44
N ALA A 29 -2.36 -2.39 3.14
CA ALA A 29 -1.38 -2.75 2.11
C ALA A 29 -0.09 -1.90 2.20
N GLN A 30 -0.20 -0.62 2.55
CA GLN A 30 0.95 0.26 2.72
C GLN A 30 1.81 -0.13 3.94
N MET A 31 1.18 -0.55 5.04
CA MET A 31 1.90 -1.05 6.21
C MET A 31 2.64 -2.35 5.90
N GLU A 32 2.00 -3.29 5.21
CA GLU A 32 2.63 -4.54 4.76
C GLU A 32 3.84 -4.28 3.84
N ALA A 33 3.70 -3.36 2.88
CA ALA A 33 4.79 -2.98 1.99
C ALA A 33 5.96 -2.34 2.76
N ALA A 34 5.67 -1.46 3.71
CA ALA A 34 6.69 -0.81 4.53
C ALA A 34 7.40 -1.80 5.46
N GLU A 35 6.68 -2.76 6.04
CA GLU A 35 7.24 -3.83 6.86
C GLU A 35 8.18 -4.71 6.04
N ALA A 36 7.74 -5.18 4.87
CA ALA A 36 8.57 -5.99 3.98
C ALA A 36 9.84 -5.24 3.53
N GLU A 37 9.73 -3.97 3.17
CA GLU A 37 10.89 -3.14 2.82
C GLU A 37 11.84 -2.97 4.01
N GLY A 38 11.31 -2.75 5.21
CA GLY A 38 12.09 -2.67 6.44
C GLY A 38 12.85 -3.97 6.73
N MET A 39 12.17 -5.12 6.65
CA MET A 39 12.77 -6.43 6.84
C MET A 39 13.84 -6.74 5.80
N PHE A 40 13.59 -6.39 4.53
CA PHE A 40 14.56 -6.58 3.46
C PHE A 40 15.84 -5.76 3.69
N LYS A 41 15.71 -4.47 3.98
CA LYS A 41 16.87 -3.59 4.28
C LYS A 41 17.63 -4.02 5.53
N ALA A 42 16.93 -4.49 6.56
CA ALA A 42 17.54 -5.04 7.76
C ALA A 42 18.36 -6.30 7.44
N TRP A 43 17.80 -7.20 6.62
CA TRP A 43 18.50 -8.39 6.15
C TRP A 43 19.73 -8.04 5.30
N GLU A 44 19.63 -7.09 4.36
CA GLU A 44 20.77 -6.64 3.55
C GLU A 44 21.88 -6.07 4.44
N SER A 45 21.52 -5.25 5.42
CA SER A 45 22.46 -4.61 6.34
C SER A 45 23.16 -5.64 7.24
N ALA A 46 22.40 -6.59 7.80
CA ALA A 46 22.93 -7.65 8.64
C ALA A 46 23.86 -8.58 7.85
N THR A 47 23.46 -8.96 6.63
CA THR A 47 24.28 -9.81 5.75
C THR A 47 25.56 -9.10 5.33
N LYS A 48 25.48 -7.81 4.97
CA LYS A 48 26.66 -6.99 4.65
C LYS A 48 27.62 -6.90 5.83
N ALA A 49 27.10 -6.66 7.04
CA ALA A 49 27.90 -6.60 8.26
C ALA A 49 28.61 -7.93 8.55
N ALA A 50 27.91 -9.07 8.41
CA ALA A 50 28.49 -10.40 8.58
C ALA A 50 29.62 -10.68 7.57
N ILE A 51 29.43 -10.30 6.30
CA ILE A 51 30.48 -10.44 5.28
C ILE A 51 31.67 -9.54 5.58
N MET A 52 31.43 -8.28 5.98
CA MET A 52 32.51 -7.35 6.34
C MET A 52 33.34 -7.84 7.55
N ALA A 53 32.75 -8.60 8.47
CA ALA A 53 33.49 -9.23 9.57
C ALA A 53 34.61 -10.18 9.10
N THR A 54 34.52 -10.68 7.87
CA THR A 54 35.56 -11.50 7.22
C THR A 54 36.70 -10.69 6.56
N LYS A 55 36.83 -9.40 6.90
CA LYS A 55 37.84 -8.45 6.37
C LYS A 55 37.70 -8.15 4.86
N VAL A 56 36.50 -8.34 4.32
CA VAL A 56 36.16 -7.94 2.94
C VAL A 56 35.81 -6.45 2.90
N SER A 57 36.17 -5.75 1.82
CA SER A 57 35.83 -4.34 1.64
C SER A 57 34.32 -4.13 1.54
N ALA A 58 33.83 -2.94 1.91
CA ALA A 58 32.40 -2.63 1.87
C ALA A 58 31.78 -2.78 0.46
N VAL A 59 32.54 -2.44 -0.58
CA VAL A 59 32.12 -2.58 -1.98
C VAL A 59 31.97 -4.05 -2.38
N MET A 60 32.95 -4.88 -2.00
CA MET A 60 32.89 -6.32 -2.30
C MET A 60 31.81 -7.02 -1.47
N ALA A 61 31.61 -6.61 -0.22
CA ALA A 61 30.52 -7.12 0.61
C ALA A 61 29.14 -6.83 0.00
N GLU A 62 28.94 -5.62 -0.54
CA GLU A 62 27.69 -5.27 -1.22
C GLU A 62 27.45 -6.08 -2.49
N ALA A 63 28.49 -6.29 -3.30
CA ALA A 63 28.40 -7.15 -4.47
C ALA A 63 28.02 -8.58 -4.08
N GLN A 64 28.58 -9.11 -2.97
CA GLN A 64 28.25 -10.44 -2.46
C GLN A 64 26.82 -10.54 -1.91
N VAL A 65 26.31 -9.50 -1.22
CA VAL A 65 24.91 -9.46 -0.78
C VAL A 65 23.96 -9.52 -1.98
N ARG A 66 24.21 -8.72 -3.03
CA ARG A 66 23.38 -8.71 -4.24
C ARG A 66 23.51 -9.97 -5.10
N ALA A 67 24.64 -10.67 -4.99
CA ALA A 67 24.87 -11.96 -5.64
C ALA A 67 24.29 -13.13 -4.85
N ASN A 68 23.77 -12.90 -3.63
CA ASN A 68 23.13 -13.94 -2.84
C ASN A 68 21.86 -14.43 -3.58
N PRO A 69 21.66 -15.75 -3.75
CA PRO A 69 20.47 -16.29 -4.41
C PRO A 69 19.14 -15.76 -3.84
N ASP A 70 19.08 -15.55 -2.52
CA ASP A 70 17.88 -15.09 -1.81
C ASP A 70 17.59 -13.60 -2.05
N TRP A 71 18.59 -12.82 -2.51
CA TRP A 71 18.45 -11.38 -2.68
C TRP A 71 17.34 -11.05 -3.68
N GLY A 72 17.34 -11.74 -4.83
CA GLY A 72 16.38 -11.51 -5.90
C GLY A 72 14.95 -11.83 -5.46
N GLU A 73 14.76 -12.94 -4.74
CA GLU A 73 13.44 -13.35 -4.24
C GLU A 73 12.88 -12.34 -3.24
N ARG A 74 13.69 -11.94 -2.24
CA ARG A 74 13.31 -10.95 -1.23
C ARG A 74 13.03 -9.57 -1.84
N PHE A 75 13.83 -9.16 -2.81
CA PHE A 75 13.62 -7.91 -3.53
C PHE A 75 12.29 -7.96 -4.29
N ILE A 76 12.03 -9.02 -5.06
CA ILE A 76 10.79 -9.17 -5.84
C ILE A 76 9.56 -9.21 -4.92
N GLU A 77 9.63 -9.90 -3.78
CA GLU A 77 8.56 -9.92 -2.78
C GLU A 77 8.22 -8.52 -2.26
N THR A 78 9.26 -7.76 -1.89
CA THR A 78 9.11 -6.35 -1.47
C THR A 78 8.46 -5.51 -2.57
N GLN A 79 8.89 -5.68 -3.83
CA GLN A 79 8.32 -4.94 -4.96
C GLN A 79 6.87 -5.31 -5.22
N LYS A 80 6.47 -6.58 -5.06
CA LYS A 80 5.08 -7.02 -5.22
C LYS A 80 4.15 -6.31 -4.22
N LEU A 81 4.56 -6.24 -2.95
CA LEU A 81 3.78 -5.56 -1.92
C LEU A 81 3.70 -4.05 -2.15
N SER A 82 4.81 -3.43 -2.58
CA SER A 82 4.82 -2.02 -2.97
C SER A 82 3.85 -1.72 -4.13
N ILE A 83 3.85 -2.56 -5.18
CA ILE A 83 2.92 -2.44 -6.31
C ILE A 83 1.47 -2.63 -5.85
N ALA A 84 1.22 -3.56 -4.92
CA ALA A 84 -0.12 -3.78 -4.37
C ALA A 84 -0.62 -2.53 -3.60
N ALA A 85 0.23 -1.94 -2.76
CA ALA A 85 -0.08 -0.71 -2.04
C ALA A 85 -0.40 0.47 -2.99
N GLU A 86 0.42 0.68 -4.03
CA GLU A 86 0.17 1.73 -5.02
C GLU A 86 -1.10 1.47 -5.85
N THR A 87 -1.43 0.20 -6.11
CA THR A 87 -2.69 -0.18 -6.75
C THR A 87 -3.90 0.18 -5.87
N LYS A 88 -3.83 -0.11 -4.56
CA LYS A 88 -4.87 0.26 -3.60
C LYS A 88 -5.01 1.78 -3.46
N LYS A 89 -3.90 2.51 -3.45
CA LYS A 89 -3.88 3.98 -3.47
C LYS A 89 -4.57 4.57 -4.70
N ARG A 90 -4.42 3.93 -5.86
CA ARG A 90 -5.15 4.32 -7.07
C ARG A 90 -6.65 4.13 -6.90
N ILE A 91 -7.08 3.00 -6.33
CA ILE A 91 -8.50 2.72 -6.06
C ILE A 91 -9.07 3.74 -5.08
N LEU A 92 -8.33 4.08 -4.01
CA LEU A 92 -8.66 5.13 -3.06
C LEU A 92 -8.95 6.47 -3.77
N ARG A 93 -8.05 6.93 -4.64
CA ARG A 93 -8.24 8.17 -5.42
C ARG A 93 -9.46 8.14 -6.33
N LEU A 94 -9.75 6.98 -6.93
CA LEU A 94 -10.95 6.82 -7.76
C LEU A 94 -12.23 6.85 -6.92
N ALA A 95 -12.21 6.27 -5.72
CA ALA A 95 -13.35 6.31 -4.79
C ALA A 95 -13.63 7.74 -4.30
N GLU A 96 -12.59 8.48 -3.95
CA GLU A 96 -12.66 9.92 -3.61
C GLU A 96 -13.27 10.73 -4.75
N ALA A 97 -12.72 10.61 -5.97
CA ALA A 97 -13.23 11.34 -7.14
C ALA A 97 -14.70 11.01 -7.45
N LYS A 98 -15.12 9.76 -7.24
CA LYS A 98 -16.51 9.34 -7.41
C LYS A 98 -17.42 10.00 -6.37
N TRP A 99 -17.00 10.03 -5.11
CA TRP A 99 -17.74 10.73 -4.05
C TRP A 99 -17.87 12.23 -4.35
N GLU A 100 -16.78 12.90 -4.76
CA GLU A 100 -16.81 14.33 -5.10
C GLU A 100 -17.76 14.63 -6.27
N SER A 101 -17.75 13.76 -7.29
CA SER A 101 -18.65 13.87 -8.45
C SER A 101 -20.11 13.73 -8.04
N GLU A 102 -20.42 12.75 -7.20
CA GLU A 102 -21.77 12.49 -6.73
C GLU A 102 -22.28 13.63 -5.82
N ARG A 103 -21.43 14.10 -4.90
CA ARG A 103 -21.71 15.29 -4.08
C ARG A 103 -22.05 16.50 -4.95
N SER A 104 -21.28 16.73 -6.01
CA SER A 104 -21.49 17.85 -6.93
C SER A 104 -22.81 17.71 -7.70
N ARG A 105 -23.14 16.49 -8.17
CA ARG A 105 -24.41 16.18 -8.84
C ARG A 105 -25.60 16.51 -7.95
N GLN A 106 -25.58 16.09 -6.69
CA GLN A 106 -26.66 16.39 -5.73
C GLN A 106 -26.83 17.90 -5.48
N VAL A 107 -25.74 18.66 -5.39
CA VAL A 107 -25.78 20.12 -5.27
C VAL A 107 -26.43 20.77 -6.49
N SER A 108 -26.03 20.36 -7.70
CA SER A 108 -26.63 20.87 -8.95
C SER A 108 -28.13 20.57 -9.03
N LEU A 109 -28.56 19.37 -8.63
CA LEU A 109 -29.97 18.98 -8.60
C LEU A 109 -30.79 19.77 -7.58
N ARG A 110 -30.19 20.19 -6.46
CA ARG A 110 -30.86 21.06 -5.47
C ARG A 110 -31.07 22.48 -5.99
N ASN A 111 -30.16 23.00 -6.82
CA ASN A 111 -30.27 24.34 -7.40
C ASN A 111 -31.27 24.44 -8.56
N LEU A 112 -31.78 23.31 -9.07
CA LEU A 112 -32.78 23.23 -10.14
C LEU A 112 -34.22 23.07 -9.62
N ARG A 113 -34.41 22.95 -8.30
CA ARG A 113 -35.72 22.89 -7.62
C ARG A 113 -36.04 24.22 -6.96
#